data_AF-A0A1B6D2E2-F1
#
_entry.id   AF-A0A1B6D2E2-F1
#
_cell.length_a   1.000
_cell.length_b   1.000
_cell.length_c   1.000
_cell.angle_alpha   90.00
_cell.angle_beta   90.00
_cell.angle_gamma   90.00
#
_symmetry.space_group_name_H-M   'P 1'
#
loop_
_entity.id
_entity.type
_entity.pdbx_description
1 polymer ?
#
loop_
_entity_poly.entity_id
_entity_poly.type
_entity_poly.pdbx_seq_one_letter_code
_entity_poly.pdbx_strand_id
1 'polypeptide(L)'
;RFWRQYRIEKLEHMKNDILKISVIKIQRYFRGYKQTKLERNRFLQTKEAVMKIQNYYRCWRLFKLTCAANFGEQQKRETSAIKIQSYWRKYQIRKATKALKKNKPCTKSKDEVNINLSLRHRFDMAVEGLLHRTKSLPEVIKCVTALDTLTSLSSHLCEDFVSKGLVKYIYDVFDITYSRSIGDIRATETALMVLINLYKYEKIASSVWETTIEVNGIEKLALIMMRSYEKNETTFCHVATLLWLFAFKQDYVEIIKGDLRTTQILRHVYKKLKNKNKVNQRMKSDSIPDTKPDWGQYYGKPKAFKDKTLAIEKLFLKLKLE
;
A
#
# COMPACT_ATOMS: atom_id res chain seq x y z
N ARG A 1 44.48 -92.17 21.21
CA ARG A 1 44.07 -90.83 21.73
C ARG A 1 44.15 -89.76 20.64
N PHE A 2 45.28 -89.61 19.93
CA PHE A 2 45.48 -88.65 18.83
C PHE A 2 44.36 -88.59 17.76
N TRP A 3 43.98 -89.74 17.19
CA TRP A 3 42.93 -89.81 16.16
C TRP A 3 41.53 -89.35 16.60
N ARG A 4 41.23 -89.43 17.90
CA ARG A 4 39.95 -88.92 18.44
C ARG A 4 40.00 -87.39 18.52
N GLN A 5 41.12 -86.82 18.98
CA GLN A 5 41.32 -85.38 19.08
C GLN A 5 41.26 -84.71 17.70
N TYR A 6 42.00 -85.24 16.72
CA TYR A 6 42.00 -84.73 15.35
C TYR A 6 40.59 -84.72 14.72
N ARG A 7 39.78 -85.76 14.98
CA ARG A 7 38.39 -85.81 14.50
C ARG A 7 37.51 -84.73 15.13
N ILE A 8 37.65 -84.48 16.43
CA ILE A 8 36.89 -83.46 17.14
C ILE A 8 37.24 -82.07 16.61
N GLU A 9 38.52 -81.76 16.50
CA GLU A 9 39.01 -80.48 16.00
C GLU A 9 38.54 -80.23 14.55
N LYS A 10 38.60 -81.25 13.68
CA LYS A 10 38.08 -81.16 12.31
C LYS A 10 36.57 -80.88 12.28
N LEU A 11 35.78 -81.49 13.16
CA LEU A 11 34.34 -81.23 13.27
C LEU A 11 34.03 -79.81 13.76
N GLU A 12 34.80 -79.31 14.73
CA GLU A 12 34.68 -77.94 15.23
C GLU A 12 35.03 -76.91 14.17
N HIS A 13 36.10 -77.12 13.40
CA HIS A 13 36.45 -76.27 12.27
C HIS A 13 35.34 -76.23 11.23
N MET A 14 34.80 -77.39 10.81
CA MET A 14 33.68 -77.43 9.85
C MET A 14 32.43 -76.70 10.39
N LYS A 15 32.11 -76.86 11.68
CA LYS A 15 30.98 -76.16 12.31
C LYS A 15 31.21 -74.65 12.34
N ASN A 16 32.41 -74.20 12.68
CA ASN A 16 32.78 -72.79 12.69
C ASN A 16 32.73 -72.17 11.28
N ASP A 17 33.14 -72.90 10.25
CA ASP A 17 33.08 -72.42 8.87
C ASP A 17 31.63 -72.29 8.36
N ILE A 18 30.76 -73.24 8.71
CA ILE A 18 29.32 -73.15 8.41
C ILE A 18 28.69 -71.94 9.11
N LEU A 19 29.03 -71.69 10.38
CA LEU A 19 28.55 -70.53 11.13
C LEU A 19 29.02 -69.22 10.50
N LYS A 20 30.32 -69.11 10.13
CA LYS A 20 30.87 -67.94 9.45
C LYS A 20 30.13 -67.66 8.14
N ILE A 21 29.91 -68.68 7.31
CA ILE A 21 29.19 -68.53 6.03
C ILE A 21 27.76 -68.05 6.28
N SER A 22 27.07 -68.60 7.28
CA SER A 22 25.70 -68.21 7.64
C SER A 22 25.63 -66.77 8.13
N VAL A 23 26.58 -66.35 8.98
CA VAL A 23 26.70 -64.96 9.45
C VAL A 23 26.95 -64.00 8.29
N ILE A 24 27.85 -64.35 7.37
CA ILE A 24 28.14 -63.53 6.18
C ILE A 24 26.89 -63.39 5.30
N LYS A 25 26.11 -64.46 5.10
CA LYS A 25 24.84 -64.41 4.34
C LYS A 25 23.84 -63.44 4.97
N ILE A 26 23.63 -63.54 6.29
CA ILE A 26 22.71 -62.65 7.03
C ILE A 26 23.19 -61.20 6.96
N GLN A 27 24.49 -60.96 7.19
CA GLN A 27 25.08 -59.62 7.13
C GLN A 27 24.96 -59.01 5.72
N ARG A 28 25.22 -59.79 4.68
CA ARG A 28 25.08 -59.34 3.28
C ARG A 28 23.63 -58.98 2.96
N TYR A 29 22.68 -59.82 3.37
CA TYR A 29 21.26 -59.56 3.19
C TYR A 29 20.83 -58.27 3.92
N PHE A 30 21.20 -58.13 5.19
CA PHE A 30 20.84 -56.95 5.98
C PHE A 30 21.44 -55.65 5.41
N ARG A 31 22.72 -55.67 4.99
CA ARG A 31 23.36 -54.52 4.33
C ARG A 31 22.66 -54.16 3.03
N GLY A 32 22.32 -55.16 2.20
CA GLY A 32 21.55 -54.98 0.97
C GLY A 32 20.18 -54.34 1.25
N TYR A 33 19.42 -54.90 2.18
CA TYR A 33 18.11 -54.36 2.58
C TYR A 33 18.21 -52.90 3.06
N LYS A 34 19.19 -52.58 3.91
CA LYS A 34 19.40 -51.22 4.42
C LYS A 34 19.71 -50.24 3.28
N GLN A 35 20.54 -50.64 2.32
CA GLN A 35 20.87 -49.83 1.15
C GLN A 35 19.64 -49.57 0.28
N THR A 36 18.89 -50.62 -0.08
CA THR A 36 17.66 -50.49 -0.88
C THR A 36 16.64 -49.58 -0.19
N LYS A 37 16.49 -49.68 1.14
CA LYS A 37 15.58 -48.82 1.90
C LYS A 37 15.98 -47.34 1.84
N LEU A 38 17.29 -47.05 1.95
CA LEU A 38 17.81 -45.69 1.83
C LEU A 38 17.59 -45.10 0.43
N GLU A 39 17.91 -45.87 -0.60
CA GLU A 39 17.71 -45.46 -2.00
C GLU A 39 16.23 -45.22 -2.33
N ARG A 40 15.35 -46.11 -1.86
CA ARG A 40 13.90 -45.93 -2.00
C ARG A 40 13.41 -44.65 -1.33
N ASN A 41 13.87 -44.35 -0.12
CA ASN A 41 13.49 -43.12 0.58
C ASN A 41 13.98 -41.86 -0.17
N ARG A 42 15.23 -41.87 -0.65
CA ARG A 42 15.77 -40.76 -1.47
C ARG A 42 14.94 -40.56 -2.74
N PHE A 43 14.61 -41.65 -3.44
CA PHE A 43 13.77 -41.59 -4.64
C PHE A 43 12.39 -41.01 -4.35
N LEU A 44 11.73 -41.43 -3.27
CA LEU A 44 10.41 -40.93 -2.88
C LEU A 44 10.42 -39.43 -2.56
N GLN A 45 11.44 -38.96 -1.82
CA GLN A 45 11.61 -37.53 -1.51
C GLN A 45 11.80 -36.70 -2.78
N THR A 46 12.68 -37.13 -3.68
CA THR A 46 12.90 -36.44 -4.97
C THR A 46 11.64 -36.44 -5.82
N LYS A 47 10.93 -37.58 -5.91
CA LYS A 47 9.67 -37.69 -6.65
C LYS A 47 8.62 -36.72 -6.11
N GLU A 48 8.46 -36.64 -4.79
CA GLU A 48 7.50 -35.74 -4.15
C GLU A 48 7.83 -34.27 -4.43
N ALA A 49 9.10 -33.89 -4.31
CA ALA A 49 9.56 -32.53 -4.61
C ALA A 49 9.29 -32.16 -6.08
N VAL A 50 9.61 -33.06 -7.02
CA VAL A 50 9.34 -32.85 -8.45
C VAL A 50 7.85 -32.69 -8.72
N MET A 51 6.98 -33.53 -8.13
CA MET A 51 5.54 -33.40 -8.31
C MET A 51 5.01 -32.07 -7.77
N LYS A 52 5.50 -31.61 -6.61
CA LYS A 52 5.12 -30.30 -6.04
C LYS A 52 5.48 -29.15 -6.98
N ILE A 53 6.69 -29.16 -7.53
CA ILE A 53 7.17 -28.13 -8.48
C ILE A 53 6.32 -28.17 -9.77
N GLN A 54 6.12 -29.37 -10.34
CA GLN A 54 5.31 -29.54 -11.55
C GLN A 54 3.87 -29.08 -11.36
N ASN A 55 3.26 -29.40 -10.21
CA ASN A 55 1.90 -28.98 -9.90
C ASN A 55 1.80 -27.45 -9.77
N TYR A 56 2.73 -26.84 -9.04
CA TYR A 56 2.80 -25.38 -8.92
C TYR A 56 2.93 -24.70 -10.28
N TYR A 57 3.83 -25.18 -11.13
CA TYR A 57 4.02 -24.63 -12.47
C TYR A 57 2.76 -24.77 -13.35
N ARG A 58 2.09 -25.92 -13.32
CA ARG A 58 0.82 -26.14 -14.04
C ARG A 58 -0.27 -25.19 -13.55
N CYS A 59 -0.44 -25.03 -12.24
CA CYS A 59 -1.39 -24.08 -11.65
C CYS A 59 -1.07 -22.63 -12.04
N TRP A 60 0.20 -22.21 -11.96
CA TRP A 60 0.63 -20.87 -12.36
C TRP A 60 0.38 -20.60 -13.84
N ARG A 61 0.70 -21.56 -14.71
CA ARG A 61 0.47 -21.45 -16.15
C ARG A 61 -1.02 -21.31 -16.46
N LEU A 62 -1.86 -22.13 -15.83
CA LEU A 62 -3.32 -22.05 -15.99
C LEU A 62 -3.85 -20.69 -15.52
N PHE A 63 -3.45 -20.25 -14.32
CA PHE A 63 -3.82 -18.94 -13.77
C PHE A 63 -3.40 -17.79 -14.69
N LYS A 64 -2.18 -17.82 -15.22
CA LYS A 64 -1.69 -16.79 -16.16
C LYS A 64 -2.52 -16.73 -17.43
N LEU A 65 -2.91 -17.88 -18.00
CA LEU A 65 -3.73 -17.95 -19.21
C LEU A 65 -5.17 -17.50 -18.96
N THR A 66 -5.81 -17.97 -17.89
CA THR A 66 -7.20 -17.64 -17.58
C THR A 66 -7.36 -16.20 -17.11
N CYS A 67 -6.48 -15.72 -16.23
CA CYS A 67 -6.53 -14.33 -15.78
C CYS A 67 -6.24 -13.37 -16.93
N ALA A 68 -5.20 -13.59 -17.74
CA ALA A 68 -4.91 -12.69 -18.87
C ALA A 68 -6.06 -12.61 -19.88
N ALA A 69 -6.73 -13.73 -20.17
CA ALA A 69 -7.90 -13.76 -21.05
C ALA A 69 -9.11 -13.04 -20.41
N ASN A 70 -9.43 -13.36 -19.15
CA ASN A 70 -10.60 -12.81 -18.47
C ASN A 70 -10.47 -11.31 -18.17
N PHE A 71 -9.28 -10.83 -17.78
CA PHE A 71 -9.04 -9.40 -17.57
C PHE A 71 -9.15 -8.60 -18.86
N GLY A 72 -8.60 -9.12 -19.97
CA GLY A 72 -8.70 -8.45 -21.27
C GLY A 72 -10.14 -8.38 -21.79
N GLU A 73 -10.92 -9.45 -21.64
CA GLU A 73 -12.33 -9.47 -22.04
C GLU A 73 -13.19 -8.56 -21.15
N GLN A 74 -13.00 -8.61 -19.84
CA GLN A 74 -13.70 -7.76 -18.88
C GLN A 74 -13.40 -6.28 -19.15
N GLN A 75 -12.14 -5.91 -19.40
CA GLN A 75 -11.76 -4.54 -19.72
C GLN A 75 -12.40 -4.06 -21.05
N LYS A 76 -12.49 -4.92 -22.06
CA LYS A 76 -13.20 -4.61 -23.32
C LYS A 76 -14.69 -4.39 -23.09
N ARG A 77 -15.33 -5.22 -22.26
CA ARG A 77 -16.76 -5.10 -21.90
C ARG A 77 -17.01 -3.80 -21.14
N GLU A 78 -16.20 -3.48 -20.14
CA GLU A 78 -16.30 -2.24 -19.35
C GLU A 78 -16.08 -1.00 -20.22
N THR A 79 -15.05 -1.00 -21.07
CA THR A 79 -14.79 0.11 -21.98
C THR A 79 -15.95 0.33 -22.96
N SER A 80 -16.54 -0.75 -23.47
CA SER A 80 -17.71 -0.69 -24.35
C SER A 80 -18.95 -0.19 -23.61
N ALA A 81 -19.19 -0.66 -22.39
CA ALA A 81 -20.29 -0.19 -21.54
C ALA A 81 -20.16 1.30 -21.22
N ILE A 82 -18.96 1.77 -20.86
CA ILE A 82 -18.69 3.20 -20.61
C ILE A 82 -18.96 4.03 -21.87
N LYS A 83 -18.54 3.55 -23.05
CA LYS A 83 -18.85 4.22 -24.32
C LYS A 83 -20.35 4.32 -24.53
N ILE A 84 -21.09 3.21 -24.45
CA ILE A 84 -22.56 3.18 -24.60
C ILE A 84 -23.23 4.14 -23.62
N GLN A 85 -22.84 4.10 -22.34
CA GLN A 85 -23.36 4.99 -21.30
C GLN A 85 -23.05 6.47 -21.61
N SER A 86 -21.86 6.79 -22.10
CA SER A 86 -21.48 8.16 -22.47
C SER A 86 -22.31 8.68 -23.65
N TYR A 87 -22.52 7.84 -24.67
CA TYR A 87 -23.38 8.15 -25.81
C TYR A 87 -24.84 8.33 -25.39
N TRP A 88 -25.33 7.47 -24.50
CA TRP A 88 -26.68 7.57 -23.96
C TRP A 88 -26.89 8.85 -23.14
N ARG A 89 -25.97 9.18 -22.21
CA ARG A 89 -26.01 10.43 -21.45
C ARG A 89 -26.00 11.65 -22.38
N LYS A 90 -25.12 11.64 -23.39
CA LYS A 90 -25.05 12.70 -24.42
C LYS A 90 -26.33 12.80 -25.24
N TYR A 91 -26.93 11.66 -25.61
CA TYR A 91 -28.21 11.62 -26.31
C TYR A 91 -29.34 12.18 -25.45
N GLN A 92 -29.41 11.81 -24.17
CA GLN A 92 -30.42 12.34 -23.24
C GLN A 92 -30.31 13.85 -23.08
N ILE A 93 -29.09 14.39 -22.97
CA ILE A 93 -28.86 15.84 -22.96
C ILE A 93 -29.33 16.48 -24.27
N ARG A 94 -29.00 15.89 -25.43
CA ARG A 94 -29.45 16.40 -26.74
C ARG A 94 -30.96 16.34 -26.93
N LYS A 95 -31.61 15.29 -26.41
CA LYS A 95 -33.07 15.13 -26.42
C LYS A 95 -33.73 16.17 -25.52
N ALA A 96 -33.23 16.36 -24.29
CA ALA A 96 -33.73 17.35 -23.35
C ALA A 96 -33.56 18.78 -23.88
N THR A 97 -32.38 19.12 -24.43
CA THR A 97 -32.13 20.44 -25.04
C THR A 97 -32.98 20.71 -26.28
N LYS A 98 -33.26 19.70 -27.11
CA LYS A 98 -34.24 19.81 -28.21
C LYS A 98 -35.67 20.03 -27.70
N ALA A 99 -36.07 19.38 -26.62
CA ALA A 99 -37.38 19.56 -26.00
C ALA A 99 -37.53 20.97 -25.38
N LEU A 100 -36.48 21.47 -24.71
CA LEU A 100 -36.41 22.81 -24.11
C LEU A 100 -36.43 23.95 -25.16
N LYS A 101 -35.93 23.70 -26.38
CA LYS A 101 -36.02 24.68 -27.49
C LYS A 101 -37.43 24.79 -28.08
N LYS A 102 -38.27 23.76 -27.95
CA LYS A 102 -39.65 23.78 -28.49
C LYS A 102 -40.66 24.37 -27.50
N ASN A 103 -40.39 24.32 -26.21
CA ASN A 103 -41.26 24.84 -25.16
C ASN A 103 -40.48 25.82 -24.28
N LYS A 104 -40.44 27.11 -24.67
CA LYS A 104 -40.08 28.20 -23.75
C LYS A 104 -41.37 28.92 -23.34
N PRO A 105 -41.71 28.87 -22.05
CA PRO A 105 -41.57 30.06 -21.24
C PRO A 105 -40.65 29.82 -20.04
N CYS A 106 -40.08 30.93 -19.59
CA CYS A 106 -39.00 31.08 -18.63
C CYS A 106 -39.39 30.66 -17.20
N THR A 107 -38.68 29.70 -16.61
CA THR A 107 -38.46 29.65 -15.14
C THR A 107 -37.04 29.16 -14.85
N LYS A 108 -36.33 29.92 -14.01
CA LYS A 108 -34.93 29.76 -13.62
C LYS A 108 -34.81 28.68 -12.53
N SER A 109 -33.94 27.68 -12.69
CA SER A 109 -33.54 26.78 -11.60
C SER A 109 -32.01 26.59 -11.56
N LYS A 110 -31.51 26.41 -10.33
CA LYS A 110 -30.14 26.65 -9.85
C LYS A 110 -29.04 25.71 -10.40
N ASP A 111 -29.39 24.72 -11.20
CA ASP A 111 -28.45 23.63 -11.55
C ASP A 111 -27.59 23.89 -12.80
N GLU A 112 -27.88 24.94 -13.57
CA GLU A 112 -27.09 25.31 -14.77
C GLU A 112 -25.84 26.16 -14.44
N VAL A 113 -25.68 26.66 -13.22
CA VAL A 113 -24.54 27.54 -12.85
C VAL A 113 -23.22 26.77 -12.70
N ASN A 114 -23.27 25.46 -12.50
CA ASN A 114 -22.11 24.67 -12.06
C ASN A 114 -21.05 24.40 -13.15
N ILE A 115 -21.27 24.79 -14.41
CA ILE A 115 -20.31 24.54 -15.48
C ILE A 115 -19.27 25.67 -15.61
N ASN A 116 -19.53 26.87 -15.04
CA ASN A 116 -18.66 28.05 -15.20
C ASN A 116 -18.32 28.78 -13.88
N LEU A 117 -18.28 28.07 -12.75
CA LEU A 117 -17.87 28.70 -11.48
C LEU A 117 -16.36 28.97 -11.46
N SER A 118 -15.97 30.19 -11.08
CA SER A 118 -14.56 30.57 -10.89
C SER A 118 -13.90 29.68 -9.84
N LEU A 119 -12.57 29.53 -9.91
CA LEU A 119 -11.80 28.78 -8.90
C LEU A 119 -12.06 29.32 -7.49
N ARG A 120 -12.21 30.66 -7.36
CA ARG A 120 -12.53 31.31 -6.10
C ARG A 120 -13.88 30.88 -5.55
N HIS A 121 -14.93 30.89 -6.37
CA HIS A 121 -16.25 30.50 -5.89
C HIS A 121 -16.29 29.01 -5.47
N ARG A 122 -15.61 28.13 -6.21
CA ARG A 122 -15.47 26.71 -5.82
C ARG A 122 -14.72 26.54 -4.49
N PHE A 123 -13.70 27.36 -4.27
CA PHE A 123 -12.97 27.42 -3.00
C PHE A 123 -13.89 27.84 -1.87
N ASP A 124 -14.61 28.95 -2.03
CA ASP A 124 -15.49 29.48 -0.99
C ASP A 124 -16.60 28.47 -0.63
N MET A 125 -17.22 27.81 -1.62
CA MET A 125 -18.19 26.73 -1.36
C MET A 125 -17.59 25.55 -0.60
N ALA A 126 -16.38 25.11 -0.95
CA ALA A 126 -15.73 23.98 -0.28
C ALA A 126 -15.34 24.33 1.16
N VAL A 127 -14.90 25.57 1.40
CA VAL A 127 -14.59 26.08 2.74
C VAL A 127 -15.86 26.20 3.58
N GLU A 128 -16.94 26.77 3.04
CA GLU A 128 -18.23 26.88 3.73
C GLU A 128 -18.76 25.50 4.14
N GLY A 129 -18.74 24.54 3.21
CA GLY A 129 -19.05 23.12 3.48
C GLY A 129 -18.19 22.51 4.59
N LEU A 130 -16.89 22.82 4.63
CA LEU A 130 -15.97 22.38 5.66
C LEU A 130 -16.15 23.14 6.99
N LEU A 131 -16.81 24.29 7.04
CA LEU A 131 -17.02 25.04 8.28
C LEU A 131 -18.38 24.77 8.93
N HIS A 132 -19.35 24.21 8.20
CA HIS A 132 -20.66 23.88 8.75
C HIS A 132 -20.59 22.99 9.99
N ARG A 133 -21.36 23.31 11.04
CA ARG A 133 -21.29 22.63 12.35
C ARG A 133 -21.66 21.14 12.30
N THR A 134 -22.56 20.77 11.39
CA THR A 134 -23.05 19.40 11.19
C THR A 134 -22.68 18.94 9.79
N LYS A 135 -21.57 18.20 9.67
CA LYS A 135 -21.06 17.72 8.37
C LYS A 135 -21.29 16.23 8.28
N SER A 136 -21.97 15.78 7.24
CA SER A 136 -21.98 14.36 6.90
C SER A 136 -20.62 13.98 6.31
N LEU A 137 -20.17 12.75 6.53
CA LEU A 137 -18.92 12.24 5.94
C LEU A 137 -18.87 12.44 4.41
N PRO A 138 -19.95 12.23 3.63
CA PRO A 138 -19.97 12.57 2.21
C PRO A 138 -19.70 14.04 1.90
N GLU A 139 -20.22 14.97 2.70
CA GLU A 139 -19.97 16.41 2.50
C GLU A 139 -18.50 16.75 2.82
N VAL A 140 -17.93 16.17 3.87
CA VAL A 140 -16.50 16.31 4.18
C VAL A 140 -15.65 15.81 3.01
N ILE A 141 -15.91 14.61 2.49
CA ILE A 141 -15.19 14.06 1.34
C ILE A 141 -15.28 15.03 0.16
N LYS A 142 -16.48 15.48 -0.20
CA LYS A 142 -16.71 16.41 -1.31
C LYS A 142 -15.90 17.70 -1.14
N CYS A 143 -15.93 18.33 0.03
CA CYS A 143 -15.21 19.56 0.32
C CYS A 143 -13.69 19.36 0.22
N VAL A 144 -13.16 18.34 0.88
CA VAL A 144 -11.71 18.08 0.91
C VAL A 144 -11.19 17.68 -0.48
N THR A 145 -11.99 16.97 -1.29
CA THR A 145 -11.64 16.66 -2.69
C THR A 145 -11.58 17.89 -3.57
N ALA A 146 -12.53 18.83 -3.41
CA ALA A 146 -12.45 20.11 -4.09
C ALA A 146 -11.19 20.89 -3.66
N LEU A 147 -10.91 20.93 -2.36
CA LEU A 147 -9.74 21.62 -1.82
C LEU A 147 -8.41 21.02 -2.30
N ASP A 148 -8.28 19.69 -2.41
CA ASP A 148 -7.07 19.06 -2.98
C ASP A 148 -6.81 19.56 -4.41
N THR A 149 -7.85 19.56 -5.25
CA THR A 149 -7.70 20.06 -6.63
C THR A 149 -7.34 21.55 -6.64
N LEU A 150 -8.00 22.39 -5.84
CA LEU A 150 -7.80 23.83 -5.84
C LEU A 150 -6.41 24.23 -5.29
N THR A 151 -5.97 23.58 -4.21
CA THR A 151 -4.64 23.80 -3.61
C THR A 151 -3.51 23.31 -4.51
N SER A 152 -3.78 22.35 -5.39
CA SER A 152 -2.81 21.94 -6.41
C SER A 152 -2.70 22.87 -7.62
N LEU A 153 -3.67 23.78 -7.82
CA LEU A 153 -3.77 24.62 -9.02
C LEU A 153 -3.47 26.09 -8.78
N SER A 154 -3.64 26.61 -7.56
CA SER A 154 -3.53 28.05 -7.29
C SER A 154 -2.81 28.38 -5.99
N SER A 155 -1.66 29.07 -6.10
CA SER A 155 -0.87 29.55 -4.96
C SER A 155 -1.63 30.57 -4.12
N HIS A 156 -2.35 31.49 -4.74
CA HIS A 156 -3.14 32.51 -4.05
C HIS A 156 -4.23 31.89 -3.16
N LEU A 157 -4.89 30.82 -3.62
CA LEU A 157 -5.87 30.12 -2.80
C LEU A 157 -5.22 29.39 -1.62
N CYS A 158 -3.99 28.90 -1.76
CA CYS A 158 -3.22 28.34 -0.64
C CYS A 158 -2.88 29.41 0.42
N GLU A 159 -2.50 30.63 -0.01
CA GLU A 159 -2.26 31.75 0.91
C GLU A 159 -3.53 32.12 1.67
N ASP A 160 -4.66 32.24 0.96
CA ASP A 160 -5.97 32.50 1.58
C ASP A 160 -6.43 31.37 2.50
N PHE A 161 -6.08 30.12 2.17
CA PHE A 161 -6.41 28.96 2.99
C PHE A 161 -5.70 29.03 4.34
N VAL A 162 -4.41 29.38 4.33
CA VAL A 162 -3.60 29.52 5.54
C VAL A 162 -3.98 30.78 6.32
N SER A 163 -4.19 31.92 5.66
CA SER A 163 -4.56 33.18 6.33
C SER A 163 -5.91 33.10 7.05
N LYS A 164 -6.87 32.34 6.50
CA LYS A 164 -8.16 32.04 7.14
C LYS A 164 -8.04 30.99 8.27
N GLY A 165 -6.85 30.47 8.57
CA GLY A 165 -6.62 29.47 9.59
C GLY A 165 -7.27 28.12 9.28
N LEU A 166 -7.43 27.76 8.01
CA LEU A 166 -8.19 26.58 7.60
C LEU A 166 -7.41 25.26 7.77
N VAL A 167 -6.10 25.33 7.98
CA VAL A 167 -5.23 24.17 8.18
C VAL A 167 -5.69 23.32 9.36
N LYS A 168 -6.14 23.93 10.47
CA LYS A 168 -6.64 23.20 11.64
C LYS A 168 -7.85 22.32 11.31
N TYR A 169 -8.75 22.78 10.44
CA TYR A 169 -9.92 22.02 10.03
C TYR A 169 -9.56 20.80 9.18
N ILE A 170 -8.42 20.81 8.49
CA ILE A 170 -7.91 19.61 7.81
C ILE A 170 -7.44 18.57 8.83
N TYR A 171 -6.84 19.00 9.94
CA TYR A 171 -6.51 18.10 11.06
C TYR A 171 -7.75 17.62 11.83
N ASP A 172 -8.80 18.43 11.94
CA ASP A 172 -10.09 18.02 12.53
C ASP A 172 -10.74 16.89 11.72
N VAL A 173 -10.52 16.85 10.39
CA VAL A 173 -11.00 15.73 9.55
C VAL A 173 -10.40 14.40 10.05
N PHE A 174 -9.13 14.39 10.47
CA PHE A 174 -8.49 13.17 10.97
C PHE A 174 -9.08 12.65 12.28
N ASP A 175 -9.65 13.53 13.10
CA ASP A 175 -10.33 13.15 14.34
C ASP A 175 -11.70 12.53 14.04
N ILE A 176 -12.39 13.01 13.00
CA ILE A 176 -13.69 12.49 12.56
C ILE A 176 -13.53 11.14 11.82
N THR A 177 -12.44 10.95 11.07
CA THR A 177 -12.22 9.76 10.23
C THR A 177 -11.55 8.61 11.00
N TYR A 178 -12.27 8.01 11.96
CA TYR A 178 -11.75 6.91 12.78
C TYR A 178 -12.31 5.51 12.42
N SER A 179 -13.46 5.43 11.76
CA SER A 179 -14.27 4.20 11.59
C SER A 179 -13.70 3.19 10.59
N ARG A 180 -12.60 3.52 9.90
CA ARG A 180 -11.94 2.69 8.86
C ARG A 180 -12.85 2.37 7.66
N SER A 181 -13.97 3.10 7.50
CA SER A 181 -14.81 2.99 6.33
C SER A 181 -14.05 3.39 5.06
N ILE A 182 -14.51 2.94 3.88
CA ILE A 182 -13.92 3.39 2.59
C ILE A 182 -14.01 4.91 2.47
N GLY A 183 -15.10 5.52 2.98
CA GLY A 183 -15.27 6.97 3.01
C GLY A 183 -14.23 7.67 3.90
N ASP A 184 -13.95 7.12 5.09
CA ASP A 184 -12.97 7.66 6.03
C ASP A 184 -11.56 7.63 5.45
N ILE A 185 -11.18 6.51 4.83
CA ILE A 185 -9.88 6.34 4.18
C ILE A 185 -9.74 7.39 3.08
N ARG A 186 -10.76 7.54 2.23
CA ARG A 186 -10.77 8.53 1.15
C ARG A 186 -10.67 9.96 1.68
N ALA A 187 -11.46 10.32 2.67
CA ALA A 187 -11.40 11.65 3.30
C ALA A 187 -9.99 11.93 3.85
N THR A 188 -9.41 10.96 4.56
CA THR A 188 -8.07 11.06 5.16
C THR A 188 -6.99 11.22 4.10
N GLU A 189 -7.02 10.41 3.03
CA GLU A 189 -6.04 10.47 1.95
C GLU A 189 -6.05 11.82 1.23
N THR A 190 -7.25 12.34 1.00
CA THR A 190 -7.45 13.61 0.30
C THR A 190 -7.04 14.79 1.19
N ALA A 191 -7.34 14.72 2.50
CA ALA A 191 -6.90 15.71 3.49
C ALA A 191 -5.37 15.73 3.63
N LEU A 192 -4.72 14.57 3.63
CA LEU A 192 -3.25 14.48 3.62
C LEU A 192 -2.65 15.12 2.36
N MET A 193 -3.27 14.93 1.19
CA MET A 193 -2.82 15.56 -0.05
C MET A 193 -2.96 17.09 -0.02
N VAL A 194 -4.05 17.62 0.56
CA VAL A 194 -4.18 19.06 0.82
C VAL A 194 -2.99 19.57 1.64
N LEU A 195 -2.64 18.92 2.76
CA LEU A 195 -1.49 19.32 3.58
C LEU A 195 -0.17 19.24 2.82
N ILE A 196 0.03 18.20 2.00
CA ILE A 196 1.21 18.06 1.16
C ILE A 196 1.29 19.20 0.14
N ASN A 197 0.20 19.53 -0.54
CA ASN A 197 0.15 20.62 -1.52
C ASN A 197 0.49 21.97 -0.85
N LEU A 198 -0.11 22.25 0.32
CA LEU A 198 0.14 23.47 1.09
C LEU A 198 1.60 23.55 1.55
N TYR A 199 2.15 22.49 2.15
CA TYR A 199 3.50 22.50 2.70
C TYR A 199 4.59 22.61 1.63
N LYS A 200 4.36 22.04 0.43
CA LYS A 200 5.30 22.19 -0.69
C LYS A 200 5.44 23.64 -1.14
N TYR A 201 4.46 24.50 -0.87
CA TYR A 201 4.57 25.92 -1.17
C TYR A 201 5.38 26.64 -0.09
N GLU A 202 6.64 26.93 -0.42
CA GLU A 202 7.66 27.47 0.48
C GLU A 202 7.20 28.70 1.29
N LYS A 203 6.45 29.63 0.66
CA LYS A 203 5.98 30.88 1.29
C LYS A 203 5.10 30.64 2.52
N ILE A 204 4.31 29.56 2.53
CA ILE A 204 3.37 29.26 3.61
C ILE A 204 3.79 28.05 4.47
N ALA A 205 4.86 27.34 4.09
CA ALA A 205 5.28 26.10 4.73
C ALA A 205 5.54 26.24 6.24
N SER A 206 6.11 27.37 6.68
CA SER A 206 6.34 27.64 8.11
C SER A 206 5.02 27.78 8.89
N SER A 207 4.04 28.50 8.35
CA SER A 207 2.73 28.66 9.00
C SER A 207 1.94 27.35 9.06
N VAL A 208 2.00 26.53 8.00
CA VAL A 208 1.40 25.18 8.00
C VAL A 208 2.03 24.31 9.09
N TRP A 209 3.35 24.40 9.28
CA TRP A 209 4.06 23.70 10.36
C TRP A 209 3.65 24.21 11.74
N GLU A 210 3.56 25.52 11.95
CA GLU A 210 3.13 26.10 13.23
C GLU A 210 1.74 25.60 13.63
N THR A 211 0.77 25.60 12.71
CA THR A 211 -0.55 25.01 12.96
C THR A 211 -0.47 23.50 13.21
N THR A 212 0.42 22.79 12.52
CA THR A 212 0.65 21.35 12.74
C THR A 212 1.10 21.08 14.19
N ILE A 213 1.95 21.93 14.76
CA ILE A 213 2.37 21.80 16.16
C ILE A 213 1.22 22.16 17.10
N GLU A 214 0.53 23.28 16.84
CA GLU A 214 -0.59 23.76 17.66
C GLU A 214 -1.67 22.69 17.87
N VAL A 215 -2.02 21.95 16.83
CA VAL A 215 -3.09 20.94 16.88
C VAL A 215 -2.61 19.51 17.22
N ASN A 216 -1.37 19.36 17.69
CA ASN A 216 -0.72 18.07 17.91
C ASN A 216 -0.76 17.16 16.66
N GLY A 217 -0.55 17.76 15.49
CA GLY A 217 -0.69 17.13 14.18
C GLY A 217 0.37 16.05 13.93
N ILE A 218 1.56 16.14 14.52
CA ILE A 218 2.61 15.12 14.38
C ILE A 218 2.15 13.77 14.96
N GLU A 219 1.58 13.78 16.17
CA GLU A 219 1.04 12.57 16.81
C GLU A 219 -0.13 12.01 16.00
N LYS A 220 -1.05 12.88 15.54
CA LYS A 220 -2.17 12.49 14.67
C LYS A 220 -1.67 11.77 13.41
N LEU A 221 -0.65 12.31 12.75
CA LEU A 221 -0.01 11.69 11.59
C LEU A 221 0.60 10.32 11.94
N ALA A 222 1.37 10.23 13.04
CA ALA A 222 1.95 8.96 13.49
C ALA A 222 0.88 7.89 13.75
N LEU A 223 -0.24 8.27 14.38
CA LEU A 223 -1.38 7.37 14.63
C LEU A 223 -2.05 6.90 13.33
N ILE A 224 -2.22 7.79 12.33
CA ILE A 224 -2.71 7.40 11.00
C ILE A 224 -1.73 6.42 10.34
N MET A 225 -0.42 6.66 10.45
CA MET A 225 0.61 5.77 9.92
C MET A 225 0.53 4.37 10.55
N MET A 226 0.38 4.31 11.87
CA MET A 226 0.20 3.06 12.63
C MET A 226 -1.09 2.33 12.27
N ARG A 227 -2.14 3.04 11.86
CA ARG A 227 -3.40 2.43 11.45
C ARG A 227 -3.34 1.87 10.03
N SER A 228 -2.54 2.49 9.16
CA SER A 228 -2.54 2.26 7.70
C SER A 228 -1.47 1.29 7.20
N TYR A 229 -0.40 1.02 7.97
CA TYR A 229 0.79 0.28 7.50
C TYR A 229 0.53 -1.14 6.94
N GLU A 230 -0.57 -1.80 7.33
CA GLU A 230 -0.90 -3.14 6.83
C GLU A 230 -1.70 -3.13 5.52
N LYS A 231 -2.82 -2.40 5.49
CA LYS A 231 -3.86 -2.52 4.45
C LYS A 231 -3.98 -1.29 3.55
N ASN A 232 -3.63 -0.09 4.03
CA ASN A 232 -3.89 1.17 3.35
C ASN A 232 -2.56 1.83 2.94
N GLU A 233 -1.91 1.26 1.93
CA GLU A 233 -0.57 1.67 1.51
C GLU A 233 -0.51 3.11 1.00
N THR A 234 -1.53 3.58 0.30
CA THR A 234 -1.66 4.97 -0.18
C THR A 234 -1.71 5.97 0.97
N THR A 235 -2.60 5.77 1.93
CA THR A 235 -2.68 6.60 3.14
C THR A 235 -1.34 6.63 3.88
N PHE A 236 -0.73 5.46 4.06
CA PHE A 236 0.58 5.34 4.70
C PHE A 236 1.64 6.17 3.98
N CYS A 237 1.72 6.06 2.66
CA CYS A 237 2.68 6.77 1.85
C CYS A 237 2.47 8.29 1.89
N HIS A 238 1.22 8.77 1.93
CA HIS A 238 0.93 10.20 2.05
C HIS A 238 1.41 10.74 3.41
N VAL A 239 1.12 10.02 4.51
CA VAL A 239 1.65 10.39 5.84
C VAL A 239 3.18 10.41 5.85
N ALA A 240 3.80 9.35 5.33
CA ALA A 240 5.26 9.25 5.24
C ALA A 240 5.86 10.38 4.42
N THR A 241 5.20 10.77 3.31
CA THR A 241 5.61 11.90 2.47
C THR A 241 5.57 13.20 3.26
N LEU A 242 4.49 13.48 3.98
CA LEU A 242 4.35 14.72 4.74
C LEU A 242 5.40 14.82 5.86
N LEU A 243 5.58 13.75 6.65
CA LEU A 243 6.63 13.71 7.68
C LEU A 243 8.03 13.82 7.07
N TRP A 244 8.26 13.23 5.90
CA TRP A 244 9.53 13.31 5.19
C TRP A 244 9.80 14.73 4.66
N LEU A 245 8.77 15.44 4.21
CA LEU A 245 8.85 16.85 3.82
C LEU A 245 9.19 17.74 5.02
N PHE A 246 8.55 17.52 6.18
CA PHE A 246 8.90 18.23 7.42
C PHE A 246 10.37 18.03 7.81
N ALA A 247 10.89 16.82 7.61
CA ALA A 247 12.26 16.45 7.95
C ALA A 247 13.36 17.09 7.08
N PHE A 248 13.01 17.98 6.13
CA PHE A 248 14.01 18.79 5.42
C PHE A 248 14.55 19.95 6.27
N LYS A 249 13.79 20.44 7.27
CA LYS A 249 14.25 21.44 8.23
C LYS A 249 14.73 20.76 9.51
N GLN A 250 15.95 21.07 9.95
CA GLN A 250 16.60 20.41 11.08
C GLN A 250 15.84 20.65 12.40
N ASP A 251 15.36 21.87 12.64
CA ASP A 251 14.56 22.21 13.84
C ASP A 251 13.30 21.34 13.97
N TYR A 252 12.69 20.98 12.84
CA TYR A 252 11.46 20.18 12.80
C TYR A 252 11.77 18.71 13.13
N VAL A 253 12.93 18.22 12.70
CA VAL A 253 13.42 16.88 13.04
C VAL A 253 13.60 16.77 14.54
N GLU A 254 14.16 17.78 15.20
CA GLU A 254 14.39 17.78 16.64
C GLU A 254 13.08 17.75 17.43
N ILE A 255 12.07 18.52 16.98
CA ILE A 255 10.72 18.49 17.57
C ILE A 255 10.07 17.10 17.39
N ILE A 256 10.12 16.52 16.19
CA ILE A 256 9.55 15.18 15.92
C ILE A 256 10.22 14.10 16.79
N LYS A 257 11.55 14.18 16.96
CA LYS A 257 12.32 13.25 17.80
C LYS A 257 12.06 13.48 19.30
N GLY A 258 11.81 14.72 19.69
CA GLY A 258 11.48 15.09 21.07
C GLY A 258 10.14 14.53 21.54
N ASP A 259 9.17 14.35 20.62
CA ASP A 259 7.93 13.66 20.94
C ASP A 259 8.14 12.14 21.06
N LEU A 260 8.13 11.67 22.31
CA LEU A 260 8.30 10.27 22.67
C LEU A 260 7.24 9.38 22.03
N ARG A 261 5.97 9.83 22.01
CA ARG A 261 4.85 9.00 21.55
C ARG A 261 4.93 8.80 20.04
N THR A 262 5.13 9.87 19.28
CA THR A 262 5.36 9.77 17.83
C THR A 262 6.56 8.88 17.53
N THR A 263 7.68 9.11 18.18
CA THR A 263 8.91 8.35 17.89
C THR A 263 8.75 6.86 18.18
N GLN A 264 8.07 6.48 19.27
CA GLN A 264 7.75 5.08 19.57
C GLN A 264 6.86 4.44 18.50
N ILE A 265 5.82 5.15 18.05
CA ILE A 265 4.92 4.69 16.99
C ILE A 265 5.71 4.47 15.68
N LEU A 266 6.52 5.43 15.27
CA LEU A 266 7.32 5.33 14.05
C LEU A 266 8.27 4.12 14.10
N ARG A 267 9.02 3.95 15.21
CA ARG A 267 9.93 2.80 15.38
C ARG A 267 9.18 1.46 15.35
N HIS A 268 8.02 1.38 15.98
CA HIS A 268 7.18 0.17 15.95
C HIS A 268 6.81 -0.21 14.51
N VAL A 269 6.30 0.76 13.75
CA VAL A 269 5.88 0.58 12.35
C VAL A 269 7.06 0.19 11.47
N TYR A 270 8.22 0.85 11.61
CA TYR A 270 9.43 0.51 10.87
C TYR A 270 9.90 -0.92 11.13
N LYS A 271 9.95 -1.35 12.40
CA LYS A 271 10.35 -2.71 12.76
C LYS A 271 9.41 -3.75 12.14
N LYS A 272 8.09 -3.49 12.14
CA LYS A 272 7.09 -4.38 11.52
C LYS A 272 7.27 -4.49 10.01
N LEU A 273 7.52 -3.38 9.31
CA LEU A 273 7.74 -3.38 7.86
C LEU A 273 9.07 -4.03 7.46
N LYS A 274 10.17 -3.74 8.18
CA LYS A 274 11.48 -4.34 7.93
C LYS A 274 11.46 -5.87 8.06
N ASN A 275 10.73 -6.39 9.04
CA ASN A 275 10.57 -7.84 9.23
C ASN A 275 9.75 -8.50 8.10
N LYS A 276 8.73 -7.82 7.56
CA LYS A 276 7.94 -8.32 6.40
C LYS A 276 8.76 -8.30 5.10
N ASN A 277 9.64 -7.31 4.91
CA ASN A 277 10.46 -7.17 3.69
C ASN A 277 11.57 -8.23 3.57
N LYS A 278 12.10 -8.76 4.68
CA LYS A 278 13.05 -9.89 4.63
C LYS A 278 12.47 -11.14 3.95
N VAL A 279 11.13 -11.25 3.89
CA VAL A 279 10.41 -12.38 3.31
C VAL A 279 10.05 -12.17 1.83
N ASN A 280 10.01 -10.92 1.34
CA ASN A 280 9.54 -10.59 0.00
C ASN A 280 10.47 -9.55 -0.67
N GLN A 281 11.42 -10.01 -1.48
CA GLN A 281 12.17 -9.14 -2.40
C GLN A 281 11.31 -8.87 -3.65
N ARG A 282 10.52 -7.80 -3.65
CA ARG A 282 9.87 -7.25 -4.85
C ARG A 282 10.68 -6.10 -5.43
N MET A 283 10.61 -5.94 -6.76
CA MET A 283 11.23 -4.83 -7.48
C MET A 283 10.80 -3.49 -6.88
N LYS A 284 11.76 -2.72 -6.35
CA LYS A 284 11.53 -1.39 -5.78
C LYS A 284 11.25 -0.39 -6.92
N SER A 285 10.19 0.40 -6.80
CA SER A 285 9.99 1.59 -7.62
C SER A 285 10.83 2.72 -7.02
N ASP A 286 11.87 3.19 -7.72
CA ASP A 286 12.79 4.23 -7.23
C ASP A 286 12.24 5.67 -7.30
N SER A 287 10.95 5.86 -7.63
CA SER A 287 10.38 7.20 -7.80
C SER A 287 10.15 7.92 -6.45
N ILE A 288 11.05 8.86 -6.14
CA ILE A 288 10.96 9.76 -4.97
C ILE A 288 10.01 10.92 -5.28
N PRO A 289 9.21 11.41 -4.31
CA PRO A 289 8.32 12.54 -4.50
C PRO A 289 9.06 13.84 -4.81
N ASP A 290 8.44 14.71 -5.60
CA ASP A 290 8.95 16.07 -5.78
C ASP A 290 8.78 16.88 -4.48
N THR A 291 9.76 17.74 -4.18
CA THR A 291 9.71 18.66 -3.04
C THR A 291 9.04 19.98 -3.39
N LYS A 292 8.92 20.31 -4.68
CA LYS A 292 8.28 21.53 -5.17
C LYS A 292 6.81 21.30 -5.56
N PRO A 293 5.96 22.34 -5.50
CA PRO A 293 4.60 22.27 -6.00
C PRO A 293 4.63 22.18 -7.53
N ASP A 294 3.73 21.38 -8.09
CA ASP A 294 3.64 21.15 -9.53
C ASP A 294 2.68 22.12 -10.24
N TRP A 295 1.83 22.83 -9.50
CA TRP A 295 0.82 23.77 -10.01
C TRP A 295 -0.05 23.18 -11.13
N GLY A 296 -0.33 21.87 -11.05
CA GLY A 296 -1.07 21.12 -12.06
C GLY A 296 -0.26 20.69 -13.29
N GLN A 297 1.06 20.93 -13.32
CA GLN A 297 1.95 20.51 -14.40
C GLN A 297 2.69 19.21 -14.01
N TYR A 298 2.33 18.08 -14.61
CA TYR A 298 2.90 16.78 -14.24
C TYR A 298 4.31 16.57 -14.86
N TYR A 299 5.37 16.85 -14.09
CA TYR A 299 6.78 16.70 -14.53
C TYR A 299 7.36 15.28 -14.36
N GLY A 300 6.53 14.25 -14.33
CA GLY A 300 6.98 12.85 -14.27
C GLY A 300 7.40 12.32 -12.90
N LYS A 301 7.60 13.18 -11.88
CA LYS A 301 7.77 12.78 -10.48
C LYS A 301 6.43 12.68 -9.74
N PRO A 302 6.25 11.70 -8.84
CA PRO A 302 5.00 11.57 -8.11
C PRO A 302 4.85 12.66 -7.03
N LYS A 303 3.60 13.01 -6.68
CA LYS A 303 3.32 13.96 -5.59
C LYS A 303 3.66 13.41 -4.20
N ALA A 304 3.50 12.11 -4.02
CA ALA A 304 3.76 11.38 -2.78
C ALA A 304 4.40 10.01 -3.10
N PHE A 305 4.97 9.36 -2.08
CA PHE A 305 5.56 8.04 -2.26
C PHE A 305 4.50 7.06 -2.79
N LYS A 306 4.91 6.11 -3.63
CA LYS A 306 4.03 5.03 -4.13
C LYS A 306 4.26 3.70 -3.43
N ASP A 307 5.44 3.53 -2.85
CA ASP A 307 5.87 2.30 -2.19
C ASP A 307 6.13 2.58 -0.71
N LYS A 308 5.45 1.86 0.18
CA LYS A 308 5.56 2.08 1.64
C LYS A 308 6.94 1.77 2.20
N THR A 309 7.66 0.83 1.57
CA THR A 309 8.97 0.38 2.06
C THR A 309 10.03 1.43 1.78
N LEU A 310 10.02 1.99 0.57
CA LEU A 310 10.85 3.12 0.20
C LEU A 310 10.48 4.36 1.03
N ALA A 311 9.18 4.63 1.21
CA ALA A 311 8.71 5.78 1.97
C ALA A 311 9.27 5.80 3.40
N ILE A 312 9.17 4.66 4.12
CA ILE A 312 9.64 4.61 5.50
C ILE A 312 11.17 4.56 5.60
N GLU A 313 11.87 3.93 4.65
CA GLU A 313 13.34 3.96 4.58
C GLU A 313 13.85 5.41 4.41
N LYS A 314 13.26 6.17 3.49
CA LYS A 314 13.65 7.57 3.24
C LYS A 314 13.27 8.50 4.39
N LEU A 315 12.11 8.27 5.02
CA LEU A 315 11.68 9.01 6.21
C LEU A 315 12.67 8.80 7.37
N PHE A 316 13.00 7.55 7.70
CA PHE A 316 13.91 7.22 8.80
C PHE A 316 15.32 7.78 8.57
N LEU A 317 15.80 7.70 7.33
CA LEU A 317 17.09 8.28 6.94
C LEU A 317 17.10 9.80 7.14
N LYS A 318 16.00 10.51 6.81
CA LYS A 318 15.90 11.96 7.03
C LYS A 318 15.75 12.32 8.50
N LEU A 319 14.95 11.58 9.26
CA LEU A 319 14.77 11.81 10.70
C LEU A 319 15.99 11.39 11.53
N LYS A 320 16.99 10.71 10.96
CA LYS A 320 18.13 10.14 11.70
C LYS A 320 17.63 9.34 12.91
N LEU A 321 16.64 8.47 12.68
CA LEU A 321 16.11 7.53 13.64
C LEU A 321 16.74 6.16 13.35
N GLU A 322 17.39 5.59 14.36
CA GLU A 322 18.00 4.25 14.30
C GLU A 322 16.96 3.12 14.51
#